data_AF-A0A3B8QRI6-F1
#
_entry.id   AF-A0A3B8QRI6-F1
#
_cell.length_a   1.000
_cell.length_b   1.000
_cell.length_c   1.000
_cell.angle_alpha   90.00
_cell.angle_beta   90.00
_cell.angle_gamma   90.00
#
_symmetry.space_group_name_H-M   'P 1'
#
loop_
_entity.id
_entity.type
_entity.pdbx_description
1 polymer ?
#
loop_
_entity_poly.entity_id
_entity_poly.type
_entity_poly.pdbx_seq_one_letter_code
_entity_poly.pdbx_strand_id
1 'polypeptide(L)'
;IDRANELLDKFVSQLEHRGITVDRPTSIDHSLPATTPDFHTDSQFGCMPPRDVLLTVGSEILEATMSYRCRWFEYLNYRPLLQRYFNEDPKFRHECAPKPRLTDADYHRDYLSDSIGVEKRLHWTAKKFFVTTEEEPLFDAADVLRFGRDLVVQHGFTTNLKGIEWLQRHFPNHRVHTVNFPGDPYPIHIDATFTPLRPGLILNNPQRRLPDGQREMFVKNDWEIVDAAQPAHNSPPPLCYSSTWLSMNVLVLDPKTVCVEKSEVYQAEQMDKLGMEVIEVELRDAYAFGGGLHCCTADVFREGDCEDYFPNLR
;
A
#
# COMPACT_ATOMS: atom_id res chain seq x y z
N ILE A 1 4.10 -8.11 -20.25
CA ILE A 1 3.47 -9.09 -19.35
C ILE A 1 4.44 -10.24 -19.12
N ASP A 2 4.84 -10.99 -20.14
CA ASP A 2 5.76 -12.14 -20.01
C ASP A 2 7.03 -11.81 -19.21
N ARG A 3 7.70 -10.70 -19.55
CA ARG A 3 8.86 -10.22 -18.81
C ARG A 3 8.56 -9.97 -17.32
N ALA A 4 7.43 -9.36 -16.99
CA ALA A 4 7.05 -9.12 -15.60
C ALA A 4 6.79 -10.44 -14.85
N ASN A 5 6.16 -11.42 -15.49
CA ASN A 5 5.99 -12.76 -14.91
C ASN A 5 7.32 -13.44 -14.63
N GLU A 6 8.27 -13.40 -15.57
CA GLU A 6 9.63 -13.95 -15.36
C GLU A 6 10.33 -13.30 -14.15
N LEU A 7 10.20 -11.98 -13.99
CA LEU A 7 10.78 -11.26 -12.84
C LEU A 7 10.11 -11.64 -11.52
N LEU A 8 8.78 -11.75 -11.51
CA LEU A 8 8.02 -12.20 -10.34
C LEU A 8 8.38 -13.65 -9.97
N ASP A 9 8.55 -14.54 -10.95
CA ASP A 9 8.93 -15.94 -10.70
C ASP A 9 10.36 -16.07 -10.15
N LYS A 10 11.29 -15.24 -10.63
CA LYS A 10 12.62 -15.11 -10.01
C LYS A 10 12.52 -14.62 -8.57
N PHE A 11 11.67 -13.62 -8.31
CA PHE A 11 11.48 -13.10 -6.96
C PHE A 11 10.87 -14.14 -6.02
N VAL A 12 9.86 -14.90 -6.47
CA VAL A 12 9.33 -16.06 -5.76
C VAL A 12 10.45 -17.03 -5.40
N SER A 13 11.27 -17.39 -6.39
CA SER A 13 12.41 -18.29 -6.15
C SER A 13 13.35 -17.74 -5.08
N GLN A 14 13.68 -16.44 -5.09
CA GLN A 14 14.55 -15.83 -4.08
C GLN A 14 13.96 -15.90 -2.66
N LEU A 15 12.64 -15.72 -2.51
CA LEU A 15 11.93 -15.84 -1.24
C LEU A 15 11.89 -17.31 -0.75
N GLU A 16 11.57 -18.25 -1.63
CA GLU A 16 11.51 -19.68 -1.29
C GLU A 16 12.88 -20.23 -0.87
N HIS A 17 13.97 -19.79 -1.49
CA HIS A 17 15.34 -20.14 -1.07
C HIS A 17 15.68 -19.67 0.36
N ARG A 18 14.91 -18.72 0.90
CA ARG A 18 15.01 -18.22 2.27
C ARG A 18 14.02 -18.88 3.23
N GLY A 19 13.30 -19.91 2.77
CA GLY A 19 12.31 -20.62 3.56
C GLY A 19 10.97 -19.89 3.70
N ILE A 20 10.73 -18.85 2.91
CA ILE A 20 9.44 -18.15 2.89
C ILE A 20 8.49 -18.92 1.96
N THR A 21 7.33 -19.29 2.48
CA THR A 21 6.24 -19.84 1.66
C THR A 21 5.62 -18.72 0.83
N VAL A 22 5.51 -18.94 -0.48
CA VAL A 22 4.92 -17.97 -1.40
C VAL A 22 3.66 -18.55 -2.03
N ASP A 23 2.57 -17.81 -1.90
CA ASP A 23 1.30 -18.13 -2.53
C ASP A 23 1.01 -17.15 -3.67
N ARG A 24 0.43 -17.65 -4.76
CA ARG A 24 0.11 -16.86 -5.95
C ARG A 24 -1.41 -16.77 -6.12
N PRO A 25 -1.95 -15.59 -6.47
CA PRO A 25 -3.38 -15.46 -6.76
C PRO A 25 -3.78 -16.24 -8.01
N THR A 26 -5.08 -16.53 -8.12
CA THR A 26 -5.66 -17.12 -9.34
C THR A 26 -6.27 -16.01 -10.17
N SER A 27 -5.59 -15.61 -11.24
CA SER A 27 -6.06 -14.52 -12.12
C SER A 27 -7.44 -14.84 -12.71
N ILE A 28 -8.30 -13.82 -12.75
CA ILE A 28 -9.48 -13.80 -13.63
C ILE A 28 -9.14 -13.11 -14.96
N ASP A 29 -10.06 -13.15 -15.93
CA ASP A 29 -9.92 -12.39 -17.17
C ASP A 29 -10.28 -10.92 -16.94
N HIS A 30 -9.24 -10.09 -16.81
CA HIS A 30 -9.39 -8.65 -16.58
C HIS A 30 -9.78 -7.86 -17.83
N SER A 31 -9.78 -8.48 -19.01
CA SER A 31 -10.26 -7.82 -20.23
C SER A 31 -11.79 -7.74 -20.28
N LEU A 32 -12.48 -8.51 -19.45
CA LEU A 32 -13.94 -8.47 -19.35
C LEU A 32 -14.42 -7.19 -18.64
N PRO A 33 -15.55 -6.62 -19.07
CA PRO A 33 -16.12 -5.42 -18.45
C PRO A 33 -16.60 -5.69 -17.03
N ALA A 34 -16.55 -4.66 -16.17
CA ALA A 34 -17.23 -4.68 -14.87
C ALA A 34 -18.51 -3.84 -14.97
N THR A 35 -19.65 -4.49 -14.73
CA THR A 35 -20.96 -3.81 -14.73
C THR A 35 -21.67 -4.02 -13.40
N THR A 36 -22.08 -2.93 -12.78
CA THR A 36 -22.97 -2.90 -11.60
C THR A 36 -24.24 -2.12 -11.97
N PRO A 37 -25.25 -2.05 -11.08
CA PRO A 37 -26.38 -1.14 -11.30
C PRO A 37 -26.00 0.35 -11.40
N ASP A 38 -24.81 0.72 -10.92
CA ASP A 38 -24.38 2.11 -10.76
C ASP A 38 -23.31 2.57 -11.76
N PHE A 39 -22.51 1.64 -12.30
CA PHE A 39 -21.46 1.97 -13.24
C PHE A 39 -21.13 0.83 -14.21
N HIS A 40 -20.40 1.19 -15.27
CA HIS A 40 -19.81 0.29 -16.25
C HIS A 40 -18.36 0.69 -16.52
N THR A 41 -17.47 -0.29 -16.63
CA THR A 41 -16.11 -0.12 -17.18
C THR A 41 -15.87 -1.14 -18.29
N ASP A 42 -15.18 -0.72 -19.35
CA ASP A 42 -14.90 -1.58 -20.52
C ASP A 42 -13.97 -2.75 -20.18
N SER A 43 -13.10 -2.55 -19.18
CA SER A 43 -12.21 -3.57 -18.63
C SER A 43 -12.06 -3.41 -17.12
N GLN A 44 -11.46 -4.41 -16.50
CA GLN A 44 -11.00 -4.36 -15.12
C GLN A 44 -9.52 -3.95 -15.06
N PHE A 45 -8.96 -3.90 -13.85
CA PHE A 45 -7.58 -3.48 -13.61
C PHE A 45 -6.55 -4.61 -13.81
N GLY A 46 -6.40 -5.48 -12.81
CA GLY A 46 -5.37 -6.52 -12.84
C GLY A 46 -5.39 -7.43 -11.62
N CYS A 47 -4.33 -8.23 -11.49
CA CYS A 47 -4.10 -9.19 -10.41
C CYS A 47 -2.92 -8.78 -9.50
N MET A 48 -2.23 -7.69 -9.84
CA MET A 48 -1.20 -7.04 -9.06
C MET A 48 -1.62 -5.57 -8.94
N PRO A 49 -1.48 -4.93 -7.76
CA PRO A 49 -0.87 -5.43 -6.52
C PRO A 49 -1.84 -6.03 -5.48
N PRO A 50 -1.47 -7.13 -4.77
CA PRO A 50 -2.25 -7.67 -3.64
C PRO A 50 -2.30 -6.74 -2.42
N ARG A 51 -1.27 -5.90 -2.22
CA ARG A 51 -1.18 -4.99 -1.08
C ARG A 51 -2.36 -4.02 -0.99
N ASP A 52 -2.91 -3.62 -2.13
CA ASP A 52 -4.00 -2.66 -2.19
C ASP A 52 -5.33 -3.27 -1.77
N VAL A 53 -5.46 -4.59 -1.92
CA VAL A 53 -6.73 -5.31 -1.72
C VAL A 53 -6.77 -5.98 -0.35
N LEU A 54 -5.64 -6.47 0.16
CA LEU A 54 -5.58 -7.31 1.35
C LEU A 54 -4.87 -6.60 2.51
N LEU A 55 -5.61 -6.35 3.60
CA LEU A 55 -5.06 -5.86 4.86
C LEU A 55 -5.03 -6.98 5.90
N THR A 56 -3.82 -7.45 6.24
CA THR A 56 -3.63 -8.50 7.26
C THR A 56 -3.40 -7.88 8.64
N VAL A 57 -4.29 -8.13 9.62
CA VAL A 57 -4.18 -7.63 11.01
C VAL A 57 -4.42 -8.77 11.98
N GLY A 58 -3.37 -9.21 12.68
CA GLY A 58 -3.42 -10.40 13.54
C GLY A 58 -3.76 -11.64 12.72
N SER A 59 -4.77 -12.41 13.16
CA SER A 59 -5.28 -13.59 12.44
C SER A 59 -6.36 -13.25 11.39
N GLU A 60 -6.57 -11.97 11.08
CA GLU A 60 -7.58 -11.53 10.12
C GLU A 60 -6.93 -11.04 8.81
N ILE A 61 -7.45 -11.48 7.67
CA ILE A 61 -7.27 -10.76 6.38
C ILE A 61 -8.59 -10.09 6.03
N LEU A 62 -8.53 -8.78 5.90
CA LEU A 62 -9.62 -7.91 5.52
C LEU A 62 -9.49 -7.51 4.05
N GLU A 63 -10.52 -7.81 3.25
CA GLU A 63 -10.66 -7.27 1.90
C GLU A 63 -11.05 -5.79 1.96
N ALA A 64 -10.24 -4.92 1.35
CA ALA A 64 -10.50 -3.50 1.23
C ALA A 64 -11.74 -3.21 0.36
N THR A 65 -12.34 -2.04 0.55
CA THR A 65 -13.51 -1.63 -0.24
C THR A 65 -13.14 -1.46 -1.71
N MET A 66 -11.92 -0.97 -1.94
CA MET A 66 -11.46 -0.33 -3.16
C MET A 66 -12.22 0.97 -3.44
N SER A 67 -11.62 1.87 -4.22
CA SER A 67 -12.22 3.15 -4.61
C SER A 67 -12.29 3.36 -6.12
N TYR A 68 -11.62 2.53 -6.91
CA TYR A 68 -11.62 2.59 -8.37
C TYR A 68 -12.64 1.61 -8.94
N ARG A 69 -13.54 2.09 -9.81
CA ARG A 69 -14.58 1.27 -10.46
C ARG A 69 -14.01 0.05 -11.18
N CYS A 70 -12.86 0.17 -11.85
CA CYS A 70 -12.20 -0.95 -12.55
C CYS A 70 -11.58 -2.01 -11.62
N ARG A 71 -11.50 -1.74 -10.31
CA ARG A 71 -10.95 -2.64 -9.27
C ARG A 71 -12.04 -3.36 -8.47
N TRP A 72 -13.31 -3.16 -8.83
CA TRP A 72 -14.47 -3.63 -8.08
C TRP A 72 -14.44 -5.13 -7.74
N PHE A 73 -14.09 -5.95 -8.72
CA PHE A 73 -14.02 -7.40 -8.62
C PHE A 73 -12.61 -7.95 -8.35
N GLU A 74 -11.63 -7.09 -8.05
CA GLU A 74 -10.22 -7.50 -7.91
C GLU A 74 -9.99 -8.49 -6.76
N TYR A 75 -10.84 -8.46 -5.73
CA TYR A 75 -10.83 -9.42 -4.63
C TYR A 75 -11.00 -10.88 -5.09
N LEU A 76 -11.64 -11.13 -6.24
CA LEU A 76 -11.86 -12.48 -6.76
C LEU A 76 -10.55 -13.22 -7.07
N ASN A 77 -9.48 -12.49 -7.41
CA ASN A 77 -8.15 -13.06 -7.64
C ASN A 77 -7.62 -13.84 -6.43
N TYR A 78 -8.01 -13.42 -5.22
CA TYR A 78 -7.48 -13.93 -3.95
C TYR A 78 -8.40 -14.91 -3.26
N ARG A 79 -9.68 -15.01 -3.69
CA ARG A 79 -10.69 -15.87 -3.04
C ARG A 79 -10.27 -17.34 -2.90
N PRO A 80 -9.63 -17.98 -3.89
CA PRO A 80 -9.14 -19.35 -3.71
C PRO A 80 -8.13 -19.50 -2.57
N LEU A 81 -7.22 -18.52 -2.39
CA LEU A 81 -6.25 -18.52 -1.28
C LEU A 81 -6.95 -18.29 0.05
N LEU A 82 -7.81 -17.28 0.15
CA LEU A 82 -8.53 -16.94 1.39
C LEU A 82 -9.43 -18.11 1.84
N GLN A 83 -10.08 -18.80 0.89
CA GLN A 83 -10.85 -20.01 1.19
C GLN A 83 -9.97 -21.14 1.72
N ARG A 84 -8.78 -21.33 1.14
CA ARG A 84 -7.82 -22.33 1.61
C ARG A 84 -7.36 -22.00 3.04
N TYR A 85 -6.94 -20.76 3.30
CA TYR A 85 -6.51 -20.34 4.64
C TYR A 85 -7.60 -20.52 5.69
N PHE A 86 -8.86 -20.23 5.36
CA PHE A 86 -10.01 -20.48 6.24
C PHE A 86 -10.25 -21.94 6.58
N ASN A 87 -9.98 -22.85 5.65
CA ASN A 87 -10.11 -24.28 5.89
C ASN A 87 -8.92 -24.85 6.68
N GLU A 88 -7.73 -24.27 6.52
CA GLU A 88 -6.47 -24.77 7.11
C GLU A 88 -6.19 -24.22 8.51
N ASP A 89 -6.55 -22.96 8.80
CA ASP A 89 -6.31 -22.32 10.10
C ASP A 89 -7.64 -21.96 10.80
N PRO A 90 -8.02 -22.66 11.89
CA PRO A 90 -9.25 -22.36 12.64
C PRO A 90 -9.25 -21.01 13.35
N LYS A 91 -8.12 -20.31 13.45
CA LYS A 91 -8.04 -18.92 13.97
C LYS A 91 -8.19 -17.88 12.87
N PHE A 92 -8.03 -18.26 11.61
CA PHE A 92 -8.08 -17.32 10.51
C PHE A 92 -9.47 -16.72 10.36
N ARG A 93 -9.51 -15.39 10.26
CA ARG A 93 -10.72 -14.62 9.97
C ARG A 93 -10.60 -14.02 8.59
N HIS A 94 -11.55 -14.39 7.73
CA HIS A 94 -11.73 -13.76 6.43
C HIS A 94 -12.87 -12.75 6.54
N GLU A 95 -12.54 -11.47 6.44
CA GLU A 95 -13.51 -10.38 6.50
C GLU A 95 -13.50 -9.57 5.20
N CYS A 96 -14.61 -8.90 4.91
CA CYS A 96 -14.73 -7.97 3.79
C CYS A 96 -15.34 -6.67 4.30
N ALA A 97 -14.69 -5.54 4.00
CA ALA A 97 -15.28 -4.24 4.24
C ALA A 97 -16.56 -4.04 3.40
N PRO A 98 -17.45 -3.11 3.79
CA PRO A 98 -18.67 -2.82 3.03
C PRO A 98 -18.33 -2.51 1.57
N LYS A 99 -18.84 -3.31 0.65
CA LYS A 99 -18.61 -3.10 -0.78
C LYS A 99 -19.33 -1.82 -1.24
N PRO A 100 -18.62 -0.77 -1.71
CA PRO A 100 -19.19 0.55 -1.98
C PRO A 100 -19.98 0.60 -3.30
N ARG A 101 -21.02 1.41 -3.42
CA ARG A 101 -21.74 1.54 -4.70
C ARG A 101 -20.91 2.20 -5.80
N LEU A 102 -19.97 3.09 -5.44
CA LEU A 102 -19.12 3.84 -6.37
C LEU A 102 -19.93 4.62 -7.43
N THR A 103 -21.00 5.26 -6.97
CA THR A 103 -21.80 6.18 -7.78
C THR A 103 -21.01 7.43 -8.15
N ASP A 104 -21.59 8.34 -8.93
CA ASP A 104 -20.95 9.64 -9.19
C ASP A 104 -20.80 10.50 -7.93
N ALA A 105 -21.59 10.25 -6.88
CA ALA A 105 -21.53 11.01 -5.63
C ALA A 105 -20.23 10.74 -4.85
N ASP A 106 -19.58 9.61 -5.11
CA ASP A 106 -18.32 9.21 -4.48
C ASP A 106 -17.12 10.01 -4.99
N TYR A 107 -17.28 10.80 -6.06
CA TYR A 107 -16.18 11.51 -6.71
C TYR A 107 -16.46 12.99 -6.92
N HIS A 108 -15.49 13.83 -6.57
CA HIS A 108 -15.44 15.21 -7.00
C HIS A 108 -15.17 15.28 -8.51
N ARG A 109 -16.18 15.72 -9.27
CA ARG A 109 -16.08 15.91 -10.72
C ARG A 109 -14.91 16.82 -11.09
N ASP A 110 -14.25 16.48 -12.20
CA ASP A 110 -13.13 17.21 -12.79
C ASP A 110 -11.86 17.32 -11.94
N TYR A 111 -11.79 16.66 -10.77
CA TYR A 111 -10.61 16.73 -9.89
C TYR A 111 -9.32 16.35 -10.64
N LEU A 112 -9.39 15.30 -11.46
CA LEU A 112 -8.27 14.78 -12.24
C LEU A 112 -8.20 15.33 -13.68
N SER A 113 -9.01 16.34 -14.02
CA SER A 113 -8.97 16.96 -15.35
C SER A 113 -7.59 17.52 -15.68
N ASP A 114 -7.18 17.44 -16.95
CA ASP A 114 -5.93 18.03 -17.46
C ASP A 114 -5.86 19.55 -17.24
N SER A 115 -7.01 20.21 -17.08
CA SER A 115 -7.08 21.64 -16.73
C SER A 115 -6.64 21.96 -15.30
N ILE A 116 -6.54 20.94 -14.43
CA ILE A 116 -6.11 21.06 -13.04
C ILE A 116 -4.62 20.74 -12.94
N GLY A 117 -3.79 21.78 -12.89
CA GLY A 117 -2.34 21.65 -12.72
C GLY A 117 -1.91 21.12 -11.34
N VAL A 118 -0.65 20.68 -11.26
CA VAL A 118 -0.04 20.13 -10.03
C VAL A 118 -0.11 21.10 -8.86
N GLU A 119 0.12 22.40 -9.07
CA GLU A 119 0.07 23.41 -8.01
C GLU A 119 -1.31 23.48 -7.32
N LYS A 120 -2.38 23.42 -8.11
CA LYS A 120 -3.75 23.40 -7.58
C LYS A 120 -4.04 22.12 -6.82
N ARG A 121 -3.54 20.97 -7.29
CA ARG A 121 -3.67 19.68 -6.57
C ARG A 121 -2.91 19.72 -5.25
N LEU A 122 -1.69 20.24 -5.21
CA LEU A 122 -0.92 20.40 -3.96
C LEU A 122 -1.68 21.28 -2.94
N HIS A 123 -2.26 22.40 -3.39
CA HIS A 123 -3.10 23.23 -2.53
C HIS A 123 -4.33 22.49 -2.01
N TRP A 124 -4.97 21.66 -2.83
CA TRP A 124 -6.08 20.81 -2.43
C TRP A 124 -5.66 19.70 -1.46
N THR A 125 -4.58 18.97 -1.73
CA THR A 125 -3.98 17.98 -0.82
C THR A 125 -3.65 18.60 0.54
N ALA A 126 -3.05 19.79 0.56
CA ALA A 126 -2.75 20.51 1.80
C ALA A 126 -4.02 20.84 2.60
N LYS A 127 -5.15 21.10 1.91
CA LYS A 127 -6.47 21.30 2.50
C LYS A 127 -7.26 20.01 2.73
N LYS A 128 -6.68 18.84 2.45
CA LYS A 128 -7.32 17.52 2.53
C LYS A 128 -8.59 17.44 1.67
N PHE A 129 -8.56 18.11 0.52
CA PHE A 129 -9.59 18.02 -0.50
C PHE A 129 -9.11 17.05 -1.59
N PHE A 130 -9.75 15.89 -1.69
CA PHE A 130 -9.32 14.78 -2.54
C PHE A 130 -10.34 14.47 -3.62
N VAL A 131 -10.03 13.50 -4.49
CA VAL A 131 -10.94 13.08 -5.57
C VAL A 131 -12.16 12.36 -5.03
N THR A 132 -12.03 11.61 -3.93
CA THR A 132 -13.15 10.92 -3.28
C THR A 132 -13.89 11.84 -2.31
N THR A 133 -15.20 11.67 -2.22
CA THR A 133 -16.05 12.37 -1.25
C THR A 133 -16.21 11.52 0.01
N GLU A 134 -17.03 12.00 0.96
CA GLU A 134 -17.45 11.27 2.14
C GLU A 134 -18.86 10.67 1.96
N GLU A 135 -19.23 10.19 0.78
CA GLU A 135 -20.54 9.58 0.53
C GLU A 135 -20.67 8.24 1.28
N GLU A 136 -19.73 7.33 1.08
CA GLU A 136 -19.64 6.03 1.76
C GLU A 136 -18.20 5.68 2.19
N PRO A 137 -17.95 4.65 3.01
CA PRO A 137 -16.60 4.26 3.39
C PRO A 137 -15.78 3.77 2.18
N LEU A 138 -14.65 4.40 1.93
CA LEU A 138 -13.70 4.01 0.88
C LEU A 138 -12.29 3.92 1.45
N PHE A 139 -11.58 2.82 1.18
CA PHE A 139 -10.15 2.68 1.41
C PHE A 139 -9.51 1.61 0.51
N ASP A 140 -8.24 1.81 0.21
CA ASP A 140 -7.33 0.78 -0.29
C ASP A 140 -6.43 0.33 0.88
N ALA A 141 -6.13 -0.96 1.00
CA ALA A 141 -5.32 -1.49 2.10
C ALA A 141 -3.87 -0.94 2.09
N ALA A 142 -3.37 -0.52 0.93
CA ALA A 142 -2.04 0.07 0.76
C ALA A 142 -1.92 1.50 1.31
N ASP A 143 -3.01 2.13 1.78
CA ASP A 143 -2.94 3.36 2.58
C ASP A 143 -2.72 3.08 4.08
N VAL A 144 -2.68 1.81 4.50
CA VAL A 144 -2.53 1.40 5.91
C VAL A 144 -1.14 0.81 6.17
N LEU A 145 -0.39 1.46 7.07
CA LEU A 145 0.82 0.90 7.66
C LEU A 145 0.51 0.32 9.03
N ARG A 146 1.12 -0.84 9.32
CA ARG A 146 0.88 -1.61 10.54
C ARG A 146 2.09 -1.51 11.46
N PHE A 147 1.83 -1.13 12.71
CA PHE A 147 2.82 -1.01 13.78
C PHE A 147 2.30 -1.69 15.05
N GLY A 148 2.15 -3.01 15.02
CA GLY A 148 1.61 -3.76 16.15
C GLY A 148 0.21 -3.26 16.53
N ARG A 149 0.07 -2.59 17.68
CA ARG A 149 -1.19 -2.01 18.16
C ARG A 149 -1.68 -0.77 17.41
N ASP A 150 -0.87 -0.21 16.50
CA ASP A 150 -1.16 1.04 15.80
C ASP A 150 -1.28 0.83 14.30
N LEU A 151 -2.32 1.44 13.72
CA LEU A 151 -2.55 1.50 12.29
C LEU A 151 -2.43 2.95 11.85
N VAL A 152 -1.43 3.26 11.04
CA VAL A 152 -1.26 4.60 10.45
C VAL A 152 -1.91 4.59 9.08
N VAL A 153 -2.93 5.43 8.89
CA VAL A 153 -3.77 5.41 7.69
C VAL A 153 -3.70 6.75 6.97
N GLN A 154 -3.31 6.73 5.70
CA GLN A 154 -3.29 7.91 4.86
C GLN A 154 -4.71 8.32 4.46
N HIS A 155 -5.07 9.58 4.71
CA HIS A 155 -6.21 10.23 4.06
C HIS A 155 -5.74 10.80 2.73
N GLY A 156 -6.30 10.30 1.63
CA GLY A 156 -5.83 10.57 0.27
C GLY A 156 -6.89 10.30 -0.78
N PHE A 157 -6.46 9.96 -2.00
CA PHE A 157 -7.39 9.74 -3.12
C PHE A 157 -8.23 8.47 -2.95
N THR A 158 -7.63 7.42 -2.42
CA THR A 158 -8.20 6.08 -2.36
C THR A 158 -8.86 5.78 -1.01
N THR A 159 -8.56 6.57 0.02
CA THR A 159 -9.02 6.37 1.40
C THR A 159 -9.57 7.65 1.98
N ASN A 160 -10.88 7.67 2.31
CA ASN A 160 -11.61 8.81 2.87
C ASN A 160 -11.80 8.71 4.38
N LEU A 161 -12.32 9.77 5.03
CA LEU A 161 -12.48 9.79 6.49
C LEU A 161 -13.49 8.74 6.98
N LYS A 162 -14.57 8.48 6.23
CA LYS A 162 -15.51 7.39 6.55
C LYS A 162 -14.86 6.01 6.49
N GLY A 163 -13.95 5.77 5.56
CA GLY A 163 -13.15 4.54 5.46
C GLY A 163 -12.24 4.36 6.67
N ILE A 164 -11.55 5.44 7.06
CA ILE A 164 -10.70 5.44 8.26
C ILE A 164 -11.53 5.22 9.53
N GLU A 165 -12.67 5.87 9.66
CA GLU A 165 -13.60 5.68 10.78
C GLU A 165 -14.12 4.24 10.82
N TRP A 166 -14.43 3.64 9.66
CA TRP A 166 -14.84 2.25 9.57
C TRP A 166 -13.73 1.32 10.08
N LEU A 167 -12.48 1.51 9.66
CA LEU A 167 -11.32 0.76 10.15
C LEU A 167 -11.16 0.90 11.68
N GLN A 168 -11.34 2.10 12.22
CA GLN A 168 -11.27 2.35 13.67
C GLN A 168 -12.35 1.58 14.45
N ARG A 169 -13.58 1.51 13.92
CA ARG A 169 -14.68 0.77 14.53
C ARG A 169 -14.49 -0.75 14.40
N HIS A 170 -13.94 -1.21 13.28
CA HIS A 170 -13.71 -2.62 12.99
C HIS A 170 -12.55 -3.22 13.79
N PHE A 171 -11.50 -2.44 14.05
CA PHE A 171 -10.35 -2.84 14.86
C PHE A 171 -10.33 -2.13 16.23
N PRO A 172 -11.30 -2.38 17.14
CA PRO A 172 -11.43 -1.63 18.40
C PRO A 172 -10.26 -1.82 19.38
N ASN A 173 -9.43 -2.85 19.15
CA ASN A 173 -8.23 -3.13 19.95
C ASN A 173 -6.96 -2.45 19.40
N HIS A 174 -7.06 -1.73 18.28
CA HIS A 174 -5.97 -0.98 17.66
C HIS A 174 -6.23 0.52 17.75
N ARG A 175 -5.15 1.31 17.74
CA ARG A 175 -5.20 2.76 17.62
C ARG A 175 -5.03 3.13 16.15
N VAL A 176 -6.02 3.80 15.58
CA VAL A 176 -5.98 4.27 14.19
C VAL A 176 -5.54 5.73 14.17
N HIS A 177 -4.46 6.02 13.44
CA HIS A 177 -3.87 7.35 13.32
C HIS A 177 -3.97 7.85 11.89
N THR A 178 -4.77 8.88 11.67
CA THR A 178 -4.89 9.50 10.34
C THR A 178 -3.69 10.39 10.05
N VAL A 179 -3.05 10.16 8.90
CA VAL A 179 -1.97 11.00 8.38
C VAL A 179 -2.29 11.56 7.00
N ASN A 180 -1.61 12.61 6.59
CA ASN A 180 -1.68 13.14 5.23
C ASN A 180 -0.35 13.81 4.84
N PHE A 181 -0.05 13.81 3.54
CA PHE A 181 1.22 14.32 3.01
C PHE A 181 0.95 15.47 2.03
N PRO A 182 0.99 16.75 2.48
CA PRO A 182 0.66 17.91 1.65
C PRO A 182 1.51 18.07 0.37
N GLY A 183 2.72 17.50 0.36
CA GLY A 183 3.63 17.54 -0.77
C GLY A 183 3.32 16.53 -1.87
N ASP A 184 2.31 15.66 -1.70
CA ASP A 184 1.92 14.69 -2.72
C ASP A 184 0.74 15.20 -3.56
N PRO A 185 0.92 15.49 -4.86
CA PRO A 185 -0.19 15.90 -5.71
C PRO A 185 -1.12 14.74 -6.09
N TYR A 186 -0.70 13.49 -5.84
CA TYR A 186 -1.47 12.27 -6.12
C TYR A 186 -1.30 11.28 -4.95
N PRO A 187 -1.84 11.57 -3.75
CA PRO A 187 -1.72 10.74 -2.56
C PRO A 187 -2.51 9.43 -2.72
N ILE A 188 -1.94 8.52 -3.49
CA ILE A 188 -2.39 7.15 -3.72
C ILE A 188 -1.36 6.26 -3.04
N HIS A 189 -1.80 5.61 -1.95
CA HIS A 189 -1.02 4.69 -1.12
C HIS A 189 0.14 5.36 -0.37
N ILE A 190 0.46 4.81 0.80
CA ILE A 190 1.44 5.42 1.73
C ILE A 190 2.83 4.79 1.61
N ASP A 191 2.93 3.60 1.03
CA ASP A 191 4.12 2.74 1.02
C ASP A 191 5.21 3.12 0.00
N ALA A 192 5.00 4.19 -0.78
CA ALA A 192 6.03 4.91 -1.55
C ALA A 192 6.25 6.35 -1.03
N THR A 193 5.81 6.61 0.21
CA THR A 193 5.87 7.91 0.87
C THR A 193 6.44 7.79 2.28
N PHE A 194 6.04 6.77 3.02
CA PHE A 194 6.44 6.53 4.40
C PHE A 194 6.61 5.02 4.64
N THR A 195 7.85 4.56 4.72
CA THR A 195 8.19 3.13 4.69
C THR A 195 8.89 2.72 5.99
N PRO A 196 8.20 2.03 6.92
CA PRO A 196 8.83 1.50 8.11
C PRO A 196 9.81 0.38 7.77
N LEU A 197 11.02 0.43 8.34
CA LEU A 197 12.06 -0.56 8.09
C LEU A 197 12.19 -1.56 9.23
N ARG A 198 12.18 -1.07 10.47
CA ARG A 198 12.26 -1.86 11.70
C ARG A 198 11.71 -1.00 12.86
N PRO A 199 11.43 -1.58 14.04
CA PRO A 199 11.07 -0.79 15.21
C PRO A 199 12.06 0.36 15.44
N GLY A 200 11.55 1.59 15.45
CA GLY A 200 12.34 2.80 15.65
C GLY A 200 12.97 3.42 14.38
N LEU A 201 12.75 2.89 13.16
CA LEU A 201 13.30 3.48 11.93
C LEU A 201 12.31 3.46 10.76
N ILE A 202 12.10 4.63 10.15
CA ILE A 202 11.23 4.83 8.99
C ILE A 202 11.94 5.68 7.94
N LEU A 203 11.76 5.32 6.66
CA LEU A 203 12.06 6.21 5.53
C LEU A 203 10.86 7.11 5.24
N ASN A 204 11.09 8.40 5.01
CA ASN A 204 10.08 9.31 4.47
C ASN A 204 10.58 9.90 3.15
N ASN A 205 9.72 9.89 2.14
CA ASN A 205 9.95 10.57 0.89
C ASN A 205 10.21 12.08 1.15
N PRO A 206 11.39 12.62 0.75
CA PRO A 206 11.77 13.99 1.07
C PRO A 206 10.90 15.05 0.37
N GLN A 207 10.18 14.69 -0.70
CA GLN A 207 9.24 15.57 -1.41
C GLN A 207 7.82 15.50 -0.81
N ARG A 208 7.50 14.43 -0.08
CA ARG A 208 6.20 14.16 0.53
C ARG A 208 6.36 14.03 2.04
N ARG A 209 6.82 15.12 2.67
CA ARG A 209 7.16 15.11 4.11
C ARG A 209 5.92 14.97 4.97
N LEU A 210 6.00 14.08 5.97
CA LEU A 210 5.01 14.02 7.05
C LEU A 210 5.04 15.36 7.83
N PRO A 211 3.91 16.04 8.05
CA PRO A 211 3.86 17.28 8.80
C PRO A 211 4.37 17.14 10.25
N ASP A 212 4.99 18.18 10.82
CA ASP A 212 5.62 18.12 12.15
C ASP A 212 4.67 17.66 13.27
N GLY A 213 3.42 18.12 13.27
CA GLY A 213 2.42 17.68 14.24
C GLY A 213 2.07 16.18 14.14
N GLN A 214 2.18 15.60 12.95
CA GLN A 214 2.01 14.15 12.75
C GLN A 214 3.31 13.40 13.05
N ARG A 215 4.48 14.01 12.85
CA ARG A 215 5.79 13.44 13.22
C ARG A 215 5.95 13.29 14.73
N GLU A 216 5.26 14.11 15.52
CA GLU A 216 5.39 14.12 16.99
C GLU A 216 5.14 12.75 17.63
N MET A 217 4.18 11.96 17.11
CA MET A 217 3.92 10.62 17.64
C MET A 217 5.12 9.67 17.50
N PHE A 218 5.89 9.81 16.43
CA PHE A 218 7.08 9.00 16.16
C PHE A 218 8.24 9.48 17.03
N VAL A 219 8.50 10.79 17.05
CA VAL A 219 9.58 11.40 17.84
C VAL A 219 9.42 11.13 19.33
N LYS A 220 8.20 11.18 19.86
CA LYS A 220 7.90 10.86 21.28
C LYS A 220 8.16 9.40 21.64
N ASN A 221 8.26 8.51 20.66
CA ASN A 221 8.47 7.08 20.85
C ASN A 221 9.79 6.63 20.22
N ASP A 222 10.78 7.53 20.17
CA ASP A 222 12.16 7.25 19.74
C ASP A 222 12.31 6.70 18.31
N TRP A 223 11.34 7.00 17.43
CA TRP A 223 11.45 6.67 16.02
C TRP A 223 12.28 7.71 15.28
N GLU A 224 13.30 7.22 14.57
CA GLU A 224 14.06 7.98 13.60
C GLU A 224 13.34 7.99 12.25
N ILE A 225 13.03 9.19 11.74
CA ILE A 225 12.48 9.39 10.40
C ILE A 225 13.58 9.97 9.52
N VAL A 226 14.12 9.15 8.63
CA VAL A 226 15.19 9.55 7.69
C VAL A 226 14.61 9.84 6.31
N ASP A 227 15.18 10.83 5.62
CA ASP A 227 14.79 11.12 4.24
C ASP A 227 15.27 9.98 3.33
N ALA A 228 14.39 9.46 2.47
CA ALA A 228 14.73 8.44 1.49
C ALA A 228 15.77 8.97 0.48
N ALA A 229 16.67 8.07 0.03
CA ALA A 229 17.60 8.38 -1.05
C ALA A 229 16.85 8.78 -2.33
N GLN A 230 17.46 9.65 -3.14
CA GLN A 230 16.88 9.97 -4.45
C GLN A 230 16.77 8.69 -5.29
N PRO A 231 15.68 8.53 -6.09
CA PRO A 231 15.59 7.42 -7.03
C PRO A 231 16.80 7.43 -7.98
N ALA A 232 17.28 6.25 -8.36
CA ALA A 232 18.38 6.13 -9.33
C ALA A 232 17.94 6.53 -10.75
N HIS A 233 16.62 6.64 -10.98
CA HIS A 233 16.02 6.94 -12.27
C HIS A 233 15.21 8.24 -12.24
N ASN A 234 15.26 8.97 -13.34
CA ASN A 234 14.58 10.26 -13.49
C ASN A 234 13.15 10.13 -14.08
N SER A 235 12.74 8.94 -14.46
CA SER A 235 11.40 8.66 -14.98
C SER A 235 10.93 7.26 -14.56
N PRO A 236 9.62 7.08 -14.33
CA PRO A 236 9.06 5.74 -14.13
C PRO A 236 9.23 4.91 -15.43
N PRO A 237 9.21 3.57 -15.33
CA PRO A 237 9.23 2.72 -16.52
C PRO A 237 7.94 2.92 -17.36
N PRO A 238 7.95 2.55 -18.65
CA PRO A 238 6.77 2.67 -19.51
C PRO A 238 5.52 2.01 -18.90
N LEU A 239 4.36 2.64 -19.08
CA LEU A 239 3.05 2.17 -18.60
C LEU A 239 2.90 2.12 -17.06
N CYS A 240 3.90 2.56 -16.30
CA CYS A 240 3.78 2.67 -14.85
C CYS A 240 3.06 3.97 -14.47
N TYR A 241 1.97 3.83 -13.71
CA TYR A 241 1.17 4.96 -13.20
C TYR A 241 1.72 5.53 -11.89
N SER A 242 2.73 4.89 -11.30
CA SER A 242 3.41 5.35 -10.08
C SER A 242 4.57 6.29 -10.40
N SER A 243 5.09 6.96 -9.37
CA SER A 243 6.25 7.84 -9.50
C SER A 243 7.58 7.07 -9.46
N THR A 244 8.70 7.76 -9.71
CA THR A 244 10.05 7.21 -9.51
C THR A 244 10.33 6.79 -8.06
N TRP A 245 9.51 7.24 -7.10
CA TRP A 245 9.61 6.87 -5.69
C TRP A 245 9.22 5.42 -5.37
N LEU A 246 8.86 4.61 -6.37
CA LEU A 246 8.87 3.14 -6.18
C LEU A 246 10.26 2.62 -5.77
N SER A 247 11.32 3.43 -5.89
CA SER A 247 12.64 3.16 -5.30
C SER A 247 12.57 2.78 -3.82
N MET A 248 11.73 3.45 -3.02
CA MET A 248 11.57 3.19 -1.58
C MET A 248 10.43 2.22 -1.25
N ASN A 249 9.73 1.68 -2.26
CA ASN A 249 8.68 0.67 -2.09
C ASN A 249 9.31 -0.73 -1.94
N VAL A 250 9.97 -0.92 -0.80
CA VAL A 250 10.79 -2.09 -0.47
C VAL A 250 10.04 -3.13 0.35
N LEU A 251 10.47 -4.39 0.29
CA LEU A 251 9.91 -5.44 1.15
C LEU A 251 10.90 -5.78 2.27
N VAL A 252 10.54 -5.46 3.50
CA VAL A 252 11.27 -5.90 4.69
C VAL A 252 10.90 -7.36 4.97
N LEU A 253 11.89 -8.26 5.01
CA LEU A 253 11.67 -9.68 5.34
C LEU A 253 11.67 -9.88 6.85
N ASP A 254 12.61 -9.22 7.54
CA ASP A 254 12.77 -9.22 8.99
C ASP A 254 13.44 -7.89 9.43
N PRO A 255 13.59 -7.59 10.74
CA PRO A 255 14.16 -6.33 11.21
C PRO A 255 15.61 -6.01 10.78
N LYS A 256 16.29 -6.95 10.10
CA LYS A 256 17.64 -6.81 9.56
C LYS A 256 17.69 -6.94 8.05
N THR A 257 16.72 -7.56 7.39
CA THR A 257 16.82 -7.92 5.96
C THR A 257 15.76 -7.21 5.12
N VAL A 258 16.19 -6.59 4.02
CA VAL A 258 15.30 -5.84 3.11
C VAL A 258 15.56 -6.16 1.64
N CYS A 259 14.49 -6.41 0.90
CA CYS A 259 14.54 -6.52 -0.56
C CYS A 259 14.43 -5.13 -1.18
N VAL A 260 15.35 -4.80 -2.09
CA VAL A 260 15.39 -3.53 -2.81
C VAL A 260 15.47 -3.80 -4.32
N GLU A 261 14.81 -2.98 -5.14
CA GLU A 261 14.90 -3.15 -6.58
C GLU A 261 16.34 -2.91 -7.05
N LYS A 262 16.87 -3.85 -7.84
CA LYS A 262 18.28 -3.97 -8.18
C LYS A 262 18.87 -2.72 -8.85
N SER A 263 18.08 -2.00 -9.65
CA SER A 263 18.56 -0.80 -10.34
C SER A 263 18.49 0.47 -9.48
N GLU A 264 17.84 0.44 -8.32
CA GLU A 264 17.72 1.56 -7.38
C GLU A 264 18.93 1.62 -6.43
N VAL A 265 20.12 1.74 -7.02
CA VAL A 265 21.42 1.61 -6.33
C VAL A 265 21.61 2.56 -5.15
N TYR A 266 21.04 3.77 -5.22
CA TYR A 266 21.11 4.74 -4.12
C TYR A 266 20.26 4.32 -2.92
N GLN A 267 19.12 3.68 -3.18
CA GLN A 267 18.27 3.13 -2.12
C GLN A 267 18.94 1.92 -1.49
N ALA A 268 19.54 1.03 -2.28
CA ALA A 268 20.31 -0.10 -1.79
C ALA A 268 21.48 0.37 -0.88
N GLU A 269 22.28 1.34 -1.33
CA GLU A 269 23.37 1.90 -0.53
C GLU A 269 22.87 2.56 0.77
N GLN A 270 21.72 3.25 0.73
CA GLN A 270 21.13 3.81 1.94
C GLN A 270 20.71 2.73 2.94
N MET A 271 20.06 1.66 2.48
CA MET A 271 19.63 0.56 3.35
C MET A 271 20.81 -0.13 4.03
N ASP A 272 21.89 -0.38 3.29
CA ASP A 272 23.13 -0.95 3.83
C ASP A 272 23.74 -0.05 4.92
N LYS A 273 23.83 1.27 4.67
CA LYS A 273 24.32 2.25 5.66
C LYS A 273 23.44 2.36 6.90
N LEU A 274 22.13 2.09 6.78
CA LEU A 274 21.21 2.01 7.91
C LEU A 274 21.32 0.68 8.69
N GLY A 275 22.19 -0.22 8.24
CA GLY A 275 22.49 -1.51 8.87
C GLY A 275 21.53 -2.62 8.49
N MET A 276 20.92 -2.54 7.30
CA MET A 276 20.08 -3.60 6.74
C MET A 276 20.90 -4.48 5.78
N GLU A 277 20.70 -5.80 5.82
CA GLU A 277 21.11 -6.72 4.77
C GLU A 277 20.23 -6.50 3.53
N VAL A 278 20.85 -6.05 2.44
CA VAL A 278 20.15 -5.75 1.18
C VAL A 278 20.11 -6.96 0.27
N ILE A 279 18.90 -7.35 -0.13
CA ILE A 279 18.66 -8.33 -1.18
C ILE A 279 18.21 -7.60 -2.43
N GLU A 280 19.05 -7.62 -3.47
CA GLU A 280 18.70 -7.02 -4.75
C GLU A 280 17.71 -7.90 -5.53
N VAL A 281 16.61 -7.29 -5.98
CA VAL A 281 15.56 -7.94 -6.77
C VAL A 281 15.40 -7.23 -8.09
N GLU A 282 15.59 -7.93 -9.21
CA GLU A 282 15.28 -7.40 -10.54
C GLU A 282 13.75 -7.38 -10.72
N LEU A 283 13.12 -6.21 -10.58
CA LEU A 283 11.64 -6.10 -10.62
C LEU A 283 11.12 -4.93 -11.46
N ARG A 284 11.98 -4.03 -11.95
CA ARG A 284 11.56 -2.77 -12.57
C ARG A 284 10.51 -2.91 -13.70
N ASP A 285 10.59 -3.93 -14.54
CA ASP A 285 9.63 -4.15 -15.63
C ASP A 285 8.23 -4.59 -15.14
N ALA A 286 8.11 -5.04 -13.89
CA ALA A 286 6.83 -5.39 -13.26
C ALA A 286 6.10 -4.17 -12.68
N TYR A 287 6.78 -3.03 -12.52
CA TYR A 287 6.18 -1.81 -11.94
C TYR A 287 4.97 -1.29 -12.73
N ALA A 288 4.90 -1.60 -14.03
CA ALA A 288 3.76 -1.28 -14.88
C ALA A 288 2.44 -1.90 -14.38
N PHE A 289 2.51 -2.95 -13.57
CA PHE A 289 1.37 -3.68 -13.03
C PHE A 289 1.05 -3.27 -11.58
N GLY A 290 1.38 -2.03 -11.21
CA GLY A 290 0.82 -1.38 -10.03
C GLY A 290 1.69 -1.36 -8.78
N GLY A 291 3.02 -1.49 -8.91
CA GLY A 291 3.92 -1.05 -7.85
C GLY A 291 5.22 -1.83 -7.70
N GLY A 292 5.95 -1.53 -6.62
CA GLY A 292 7.24 -2.12 -6.28
C GLY A 292 7.11 -3.40 -5.46
N LEU A 293 8.13 -3.68 -4.64
CA LEU A 293 8.25 -4.94 -3.88
C LEU A 293 7.20 -5.06 -2.77
N HIS A 294 6.87 -3.94 -2.12
CA HIS A 294 5.83 -3.93 -1.08
C HIS A 294 4.43 -4.04 -1.68
N CYS A 295 4.15 -3.32 -2.78
CA CYS A 295 2.86 -3.38 -3.45
C CYS A 295 2.64 -4.80 -4.02
N CYS A 296 3.63 -5.38 -4.69
CA CYS A 296 3.49 -6.68 -5.35
C CYS A 296 3.36 -7.87 -4.39
N THR A 297 3.39 -7.64 -3.07
CA THR A 297 3.27 -8.67 -2.03
C THR A 297 2.21 -8.29 -0.99
N ALA A 298 1.59 -9.29 -0.37
CA ALA A 298 0.81 -9.13 0.85
C ALA A 298 1.30 -10.17 1.86
N ASP A 299 1.92 -9.71 2.94
CA ASP A 299 2.39 -10.61 4.00
C ASP A 299 1.20 -11.12 4.80
N VAL A 300 0.97 -12.44 4.68
CA VAL A 300 -0.10 -13.20 5.35
C VAL A 300 0.33 -13.64 6.74
N PHE A 301 1.63 -13.92 6.93
CA PHE A 301 2.18 -14.39 8.19
C PHE A 301 3.57 -13.79 8.42
N ARG A 302 3.80 -13.30 9.64
CA ARG A 302 5.12 -12.96 10.20
C ARG A 302 5.18 -13.51 11.62
N GLU A 303 6.30 -14.09 11.99
CA GLU A 303 6.51 -14.54 13.37
C GLU A 303 6.65 -13.33 14.31
N GLY A 304 5.86 -13.29 15.38
CA GLY A 304 5.89 -12.22 16.37
C GLY A 304 4.57 -12.04 17.11
N ASP A 305 4.57 -11.11 18.07
CA ASP A 305 3.42 -10.73 18.88
C ASP A 305 2.88 -9.34 18.52
N CYS A 306 1.69 -9.00 19.02
CA CYS A 306 1.11 -7.66 18.88
C CYS A 306 1.74 -6.67 19.89
N GLU A 307 2.89 -6.10 19.51
CA GLU A 307 3.65 -5.15 20.33
C GLU A 307 3.06 -3.72 20.32
N ASP A 308 3.37 -2.96 21.37
CA ASP A 308 3.06 -1.52 21.47
C ASP A 308 4.34 -0.72 21.17
N TYR A 309 4.47 -0.20 19.94
CA TYR A 309 5.61 0.64 19.55
C TYR A 309 5.41 2.13 19.84
N PHE A 310 4.27 2.49 20.45
CA PHE A 310 3.91 3.87 20.76
C PHE A 310 3.36 4.03 22.19
N PRO A 311 4.11 3.60 23.24
CA PRO A 311 3.64 3.66 24.63
C PRO A 311 3.41 5.10 25.14
N ASN A 312 4.04 6.11 24.53
CA ASN A 312 3.99 7.52 24.96
C ASN A 312 2.87 8.35 24.30
N LEU A 313 1.88 7.71 23.67
CA LEU A 313 0.69 8.38 23.11
C LEU A 313 -0.49 8.49 24.09
N ARG A 314 -0.26 8.16 25.36
CA ARG A 314 -1.26 8.28 26.43
C ARG A 314 -1.27 9.67 27.03
#